data_AF-A0A7W0VN58-F1
#
_entry.id   AF-A0A7W0VN58-F1
#
_cell.length_a   1.000
_cell.length_b   1.000
_cell.length_c   1.000
_cell.angle_alpha   90.00
_cell.angle_beta   90.00
_cell.angle_gamma   90.00
#
_symmetry.space_group_name_H-M   'P 1'
#
loop_
_entity.id
_entity.type
_entity.pdbx_description
1 polymer ?
#
loop_
_entity_poly.entity_id
_entity_poly.type
_entity_poly.pdbx_seq_one_letter_code
_entity_poly.pdbx_strand_id
1 'polypeptide(L)'
;MTKTLLVAALLSMSSVAAADVTVTDNKQTVDIDCAKDKLVNIIGNHATITLKGTCTKVSISGNHANLTGSANTVWIAGNNNNVTLPGVDSLTIAGNSNNVTYKGPITAKTTKVSNPGSKNNVTQQR
;
A
#
# COMPACT_ATOMS: atom_id res chain seq x y z
N MET A 1 -11.59 -52.39 -31.77
CA MET A 1 -10.32 -51.81 -31.30
C MET A 1 -10.61 -50.48 -30.62
N THR A 2 -10.65 -50.53 -29.29
CA THR A 2 -10.95 -49.42 -28.37
C THR A 2 -9.73 -48.49 -28.29
N LYS A 3 -9.90 -47.21 -28.63
CA LYS A 3 -8.88 -46.17 -28.38
C LYS A 3 -9.38 -45.25 -27.27
N THR A 4 -8.99 -45.58 -26.05
CA THR A 4 -9.12 -44.71 -24.88
C THR A 4 -8.15 -43.55 -25.05
N LEU A 5 -8.65 -42.34 -25.30
CA LEU A 5 -7.85 -41.12 -25.26
C LEU A 5 -7.85 -40.61 -23.80
N LEU A 6 -6.70 -40.71 -23.12
CA LEU A 6 -6.43 -39.93 -21.91
C LEU A 6 -6.19 -38.48 -22.32
N VAL A 7 -7.04 -37.56 -21.88
CA VAL A 7 -6.76 -36.12 -21.92
C VAL A 7 -6.14 -35.74 -20.58
N ALA A 8 -4.84 -35.50 -20.58
CA ALA A 8 -4.13 -34.91 -19.45
C ALA A 8 -4.51 -33.41 -19.38
N ALA A 9 -5.31 -33.05 -18.38
CA ALA A 9 -5.61 -31.65 -18.08
C ALA A 9 -4.37 -31.00 -17.46
N LEU A 10 -3.59 -30.29 -18.28
CA LEU A 10 -2.59 -29.34 -17.82
C LEU A 10 -3.32 -28.18 -17.13
N LEU A 11 -3.34 -28.18 -15.80
CA LEU A 11 -3.73 -27.02 -15.00
C LEU A 11 -2.72 -25.92 -15.28
N SER A 12 -3.05 -25.02 -16.21
CA SER A 12 -2.32 -23.78 -16.43
C SER A 12 -2.49 -22.90 -15.19
N MET A 13 -1.54 -23.00 -14.27
CA MET A 13 -1.41 -22.04 -13.17
C MET A 13 -0.98 -20.72 -13.78
N SER A 14 -1.95 -19.88 -14.15
CA SER A 14 -1.71 -18.50 -14.50
C SER A 14 -1.14 -17.80 -13.28
N SER A 15 0.18 -17.68 -13.22
CA SER A 15 0.84 -16.77 -12.30
C SER A 15 0.39 -15.36 -12.67
N VAL A 16 -0.63 -14.85 -11.99
CA VAL A 16 -1.02 -13.45 -12.07
C VAL A 16 0.20 -12.68 -11.57
N ALA A 17 0.96 -12.10 -12.49
CA ALA A 17 1.98 -11.13 -12.14
C ALA A 17 1.24 -9.98 -11.47
N ALA A 18 1.48 -9.79 -10.16
CA ALA A 18 1.01 -8.59 -9.48
C ALA A 18 1.71 -7.40 -10.14
N ALA A 19 0.95 -6.49 -10.73
CA ALA A 19 1.53 -5.31 -11.34
C ALA A 19 1.81 -4.26 -10.25
N ASP A 20 2.91 -3.55 -10.40
CA ASP A 20 3.19 -2.41 -9.54
C ASP A 20 2.39 -1.21 -10.06
N VAL A 21 1.64 -0.55 -9.17
CA VAL A 21 0.91 0.67 -9.52
C VAL A 21 1.76 1.88 -9.17
N THR A 22 2.00 2.74 -10.15
CA THR A 22 2.67 4.03 -9.93
C THR A 22 1.73 5.17 -10.29
N VAL A 23 1.48 6.06 -9.32
CA VAL A 23 0.72 7.30 -9.51
C VAL A 23 1.71 8.45 -9.64
N THR A 24 1.94 8.90 -10.87
CA THR A 24 2.90 9.99 -11.20
C THR A 24 2.24 11.35 -11.29
N ASP A 25 0.98 11.41 -11.73
CA ASP A 25 0.31 12.66 -12.00
C ASP A 25 -0.19 13.34 -10.72
N ASN A 26 -0.20 14.66 -10.73
CA ASN A 26 -0.70 15.45 -9.60
C ASN A 26 -2.24 15.42 -9.56
N LYS A 27 -2.79 15.60 -8.36
CA LYS A 27 -4.24 15.77 -8.10
C LYS A 27 -5.11 14.60 -8.58
N GLN A 28 -4.52 13.42 -8.74
CA GLN A 28 -5.27 12.23 -9.13
C GLN A 28 -6.10 11.70 -7.96
N THR A 29 -7.27 11.18 -8.28
CA THR A 29 -8.08 10.39 -7.34
C THR A 29 -8.16 8.97 -7.86
N VAL A 30 -7.58 8.03 -7.12
CA VAL A 30 -7.39 6.64 -7.60
C VAL A 30 -7.79 5.65 -6.52
N ASP A 31 -8.57 4.64 -6.92
CA ASP A 31 -8.82 3.44 -6.13
C ASP A 31 -7.91 2.32 -6.63
N ILE A 32 -7.14 1.71 -5.73
CA ILE A 32 -6.17 0.67 -6.08
C ILE A 32 -6.58 -0.65 -5.42
N ASP A 33 -6.73 -1.70 -6.22
CA ASP A 33 -7.08 -3.03 -5.75
C ASP A 33 -5.83 -3.85 -5.42
N CYS A 34 -5.48 -3.92 -4.14
CA CYS A 34 -4.29 -4.59 -3.65
C CYS A 34 -4.33 -6.13 -3.82
N ALA A 35 -5.47 -6.72 -4.20
CA ALA A 35 -5.52 -8.13 -4.57
C ALA A 35 -4.78 -8.39 -5.89
N LYS A 36 -4.78 -7.41 -6.79
CA LYS A 36 -4.09 -7.44 -8.08
C LYS A 36 -2.73 -6.73 -7.99
N ASP A 37 -2.71 -5.59 -7.32
CA ASP A 37 -1.56 -4.68 -7.32
C ASP A 37 -0.93 -4.61 -5.94
N LYS A 38 0.08 -5.44 -5.72
CA LYS A 38 0.65 -5.61 -4.36
C LYS A 38 1.57 -4.46 -3.94
N LEU A 39 2.19 -3.77 -4.90
CA LEU A 39 3.13 -2.68 -4.66
C LEU A 39 2.56 -1.39 -5.24
N VAL A 40 2.52 -0.34 -4.42
CA VAL A 40 1.98 0.97 -4.80
C VAL A 40 3.03 2.04 -4.56
N ASN A 41 3.28 2.88 -5.56
CA ASN A 41 4.19 4.01 -5.49
C ASN A 41 3.47 5.31 -5.86
N ILE A 42 3.42 6.26 -4.93
CA ILE A 42 2.72 7.54 -5.09
C ILE A 42 3.78 8.63 -5.17
N ILE A 43 4.02 9.09 -6.39
CA ILE A 43 5.01 10.14 -6.71
C ILE A 43 4.31 11.48 -6.92
N GLY A 44 3.10 11.46 -7.49
CA GLY A 44 2.29 12.66 -7.72
C GLY A 44 1.91 13.39 -6.44
N ASN A 45 1.82 14.71 -6.51
CA ASN A 45 1.41 15.57 -5.40
C ASN A 45 -0.10 15.74 -5.35
N HIS A 46 -0.65 16.02 -4.17
CA HIS A 46 -2.09 16.24 -3.96
C HIS A 46 -2.97 15.06 -4.41
N ALA A 47 -2.41 13.85 -4.49
CA ALA A 47 -3.16 12.68 -4.87
C ALA A 47 -4.10 12.25 -3.73
N THR A 48 -5.27 11.71 -4.07
CA THR A 48 -6.21 11.09 -3.14
C THR A 48 -6.34 9.61 -3.48
N ILE A 49 -5.84 8.75 -2.60
CA ILE A 49 -5.69 7.32 -2.87
C ILE A 49 -6.49 6.50 -1.86
N THR A 50 -7.31 5.58 -2.38
CA THR A 50 -7.98 4.56 -1.57
C THR A 50 -7.45 3.19 -1.94
N LEU A 51 -6.90 2.46 -0.96
CA LEU A 51 -6.47 1.09 -1.15
C LEU A 51 -7.61 0.13 -0.78
N LYS A 52 -7.94 -0.80 -1.67
CA LYS A 52 -8.88 -1.89 -1.41
C LYS A 52 -8.08 -3.15 -1.07
N GLY A 53 -8.43 -3.78 0.05
CA GLY A 53 -7.66 -4.91 0.59
C GLY A 53 -6.36 -4.46 1.26
N THR A 54 -5.40 -5.39 1.35
CA THR A 54 -4.10 -5.16 1.98
C THR A 54 -2.99 -5.18 0.95
N CYS A 55 -2.36 -4.04 0.74
CA CYS A 55 -1.17 -3.95 -0.11
C CYS A 55 0.06 -4.51 0.61
N THR A 56 0.98 -5.12 -0.13
CA THR A 56 2.24 -5.60 0.45
C THR A 56 3.13 -4.41 0.81
N LYS A 57 3.23 -3.42 -0.08
CA LYS A 57 4.04 -2.22 0.14
C LYS A 57 3.41 -0.99 -0.47
N VAL A 58 3.47 0.11 0.26
CA VAL A 58 3.08 1.44 -0.21
C VAL A 58 4.25 2.40 0.02
N SER A 59 4.65 3.12 -1.01
CA SER A 59 5.64 4.20 -0.95
C SER A 59 4.98 5.52 -1.33
N ILE A 60 5.17 6.55 -0.52
CA ILE A 60 4.66 7.90 -0.74
C ILE A 60 5.84 8.87 -0.80
N SER A 61 6.20 9.27 -2.00
CA SER A 61 7.25 10.27 -2.27
C SER A 61 6.67 11.64 -2.63
N GLY A 62 5.43 11.68 -3.12
CA GLY A 62 4.69 12.91 -3.37
C GLY A 62 4.32 13.65 -2.08
N ASN A 63 3.94 14.93 -2.22
CA ASN A 63 3.53 15.79 -1.11
C ASN A 63 2.03 16.03 -1.12
N HIS A 64 1.47 16.38 0.04
CA HIS A 64 0.04 16.72 0.21
C HIS A 64 -0.93 15.61 -0.24
N ALA A 65 -0.48 14.36 -0.28
CA ALA A 65 -1.33 13.23 -0.62
C ALA A 65 -2.26 12.86 0.55
N ASN A 66 -3.46 12.40 0.22
CA ASN A 66 -4.38 11.78 1.13
C ASN A 66 -4.43 10.28 0.81
N LEU A 67 -4.07 9.42 1.77
CA LEU A 67 -4.12 7.97 1.59
C LEU A 67 -4.98 7.33 2.67
N THR A 68 -5.90 6.46 2.26
CA THR A 68 -6.67 5.61 3.16
C THR A 68 -6.60 4.15 2.71
N GLY A 69 -6.25 3.26 3.64
CA GLY A 69 -6.29 1.81 3.41
C GLY A 69 -5.18 1.07 4.15
N SER A 70 -5.05 -0.24 3.94
CA SER A 70 -4.14 -1.10 4.71
C SER A 70 -2.96 -1.56 3.88
N ALA A 71 -1.79 -1.64 4.51
CA ALA A 71 -0.61 -2.22 3.88
C ALA A 71 0.37 -2.81 4.91
N ASN A 72 1.05 -3.91 4.57
CA ASN A 72 2.04 -4.50 5.49
C ASN A 72 3.18 -3.52 5.76
N THR A 73 3.73 -2.92 4.70
CA THR A 73 4.82 -1.94 4.81
C THR A 73 4.43 -0.62 4.17
N VAL A 74 4.61 0.47 4.91
CA VAL A 74 4.39 1.84 4.43
C VAL A 74 5.66 2.66 4.63
N TRP A 75 6.10 3.32 3.56
CA TRP A 75 7.18 4.31 3.57
C TRP A 75 6.64 5.67 3.13
N ILE A 76 6.82 6.69 3.96
CA ILE A 76 6.43 8.07 3.66
C ILE A 76 7.71 8.92 3.61
N ALA A 77 8.16 9.24 2.41
CA ALA A 77 9.31 10.12 2.17
C ALA A 77 8.89 11.56 1.87
N GLY A 78 7.70 11.75 1.29
CA GLY A 78 7.14 13.06 1.01
C GLY A 78 6.63 13.79 2.24
N ASN A 79 6.23 15.04 2.05
CA ASN A 79 5.85 15.96 3.13
C ASN A 79 4.35 16.28 3.10
N ASN A 80 3.83 16.71 4.26
CA ASN A 80 2.46 17.21 4.39
C ASN A 80 1.38 16.22 3.95
N ASN A 81 1.65 14.92 3.99
CA ASN A 81 0.69 13.89 3.64
C ASN A 81 -0.24 13.59 4.82
N ASN A 82 -1.48 13.22 4.51
CA ASN A 82 -2.46 12.74 5.47
C ASN A 82 -2.75 11.26 5.19
N VAL A 83 -2.38 10.39 6.12
CA VAL A 83 -2.37 8.94 5.91
C VAL A 83 -3.15 8.24 7.01
N THR A 84 -4.18 7.48 6.62
CA THR A 84 -5.02 6.71 7.53
C THR A 84 -4.90 5.21 7.22
N LEU A 85 -4.37 4.45 8.17
CA LEU A 85 -4.05 3.03 8.04
C LEU A 85 -4.88 2.18 9.02
N PRO A 86 -5.99 1.56 8.59
CA PRO A 86 -6.71 0.61 9.43
C PRO A 86 -5.84 -0.57 9.87
N GLY A 87 -4.82 -0.93 9.08
CA GLY A 87 -3.81 -1.92 9.47
C GLY A 87 -2.44 -1.64 8.84
N VAL A 88 -1.36 -1.76 9.63
CA VAL A 88 0.02 -1.68 9.17
C VAL A 88 1.00 -2.41 10.08
N ASP A 89 1.88 -3.23 9.51
CA ASP A 89 2.91 -3.97 10.26
C ASP A 89 4.17 -3.12 10.46
N SER A 90 4.63 -2.44 9.41
CA SER A 90 5.78 -1.53 9.47
C SER A 90 5.49 -0.19 8.81
N LEU A 91 5.75 0.88 9.55
CA LEU A 91 5.53 2.25 9.13
C LEU A 91 6.81 3.06 9.31
N THR A 92 7.33 3.60 8.22
CA THR A 92 8.50 4.49 8.21
C THR A 92 8.12 5.86 7.67
N ILE A 93 8.40 6.92 8.42
CA ILE A 93 8.01 8.30 8.10
C ILE A 93 9.26 9.17 8.08
N ALA A 94 9.90 9.23 6.92
CA ALA A 94 11.14 9.97 6.70
C ALA A 94 10.90 11.43 6.29
N GLY A 95 9.76 11.72 5.63
CA GLY A 95 9.38 13.08 5.30
C GLY A 95 8.87 13.88 6.50
N ASN A 96 8.48 15.12 6.27
CA ASN A 96 8.13 16.08 7.33
C ASN A 96 6.66 16.49 7.32
N SER A 97 6.18 16.93 8.48
CA SER A 97 4.82 17.50 8.64
C SER A 97 3.69 16.59 8.15
N ASN A 98 3.90 15.28 8.18
CA ASN A 98 2.87 14.30 7.84
C ASN A 98 1.94 14.06 9.03
N ASN A 99 0.65 13.86 8.75
CA ASN A 99 -0.33 13.41 9.72
C ASN A 99 -0.67 11.94 9.44
N VAL A 100 -0.27 11.04 10.34
CA VAL A 100 -0.42 9.60 10.16
C VAL A 100 -1.22 9.01 11.31
N THR A 101 -2.31 8.34 10.98
CA THR A 101 -3.16 7.63 11.93
C THR A 101 -3.19 6.16 11.58
N TYR A 102 -3.00 5.28 12.56
CA TYR A 102 -3.08 3.83 12.35
C TYR A 102 -3.77 3.11 13.51
N LYS A 103 -4.40 1.95 13.28
CA LYS A 103 -5.07 1.19 14.37
C LYS A 103 -4.19 0.09 14.97
N GLY A 104 -3.61 -0.76 14.13
CA GLY A 104 -2.78 -1.86 14.61
C GLY A 104 -2.11 -2.66 13.49
N PRO A 105 -1.40 -3.75 13.84
CA PRO A 105 -0.76 -4.62 12.87
C PRO A 105 -1.78 -5.46 12.10
N ILE A 106 -1.36 -5.96 10.94
CA ILE A 106 -2.14 -6.88 10.10
C ILE A 106 -1.73 -8.31 10.41
N THR A 107 -0.43 -8.59 10.38
CA THR A 107 0.14 -9.93 10.58
C THR A 107 1.17 -9.97 11.70
N ALA A 108 1.78 -8.83 12.02
CA ALA A 108 2.76 -8.74 13.09
C ALA A 108 2.10 -8.73 14.48
N LYS A 109 2.89 -9.06 15.51
CA LYS A 109 2.44 -8.93 16.91
C LYS A 109 2.20 -7.48 17.31
N THR A 110 3.01 -6.56 16.80
CA THR A 110 2.94 -5.12 17.04
C THR A 110 3.35 -4.36 15.78
N THR A 111 2.81 -3.15 15.60
CA THR A 111 3.25 -2.26 14.52
C THR A 111 4.62 -1.67 14.85
N LYS A 112 5.59 -1.84 13.95
CA LYS A 112 6.90 -1.18 14.03
C LYS A 112 6.83 0.20 13.39
N VAL A 113 6.90 1.25 14.20
CA VAL A 113 6.92 2.64 13.75
C VAL A 113 8.35 3.21 13.83
N SER A 114 8.80 3.82 12.74
CA SER A 114 10.03 4.62 12.67
C SER A 114 9.69 6.00 12.11
N ASN A 115 10.05 7.05 12.83
CA ASN A 115 9.72 8.42 12.46
C ASN A 115 10.98 9.30 12.50
N PRO A 116 11.95 9.09 11.58
CA PRO A 116 13.17 9.90 11.54
C PRO A 116 12.95 11.32 10.99
N GLY A 117 11.81 11.59 10.33
CA GLY A 117 11.45 12.92 9.86
C GLY A 117 11.01 13.86 10.99
N SER A 118 10.80 15.13 10.67
CA SER A 118 10.47 16.17 11.65
C SER A 118 9.00 16.63 11.55
N LYS A 119 8.45 17.10 12.67
CA LYS A 119 7.09 17.68 12.78
C LYS A 119 5.95 16.76 12.30
N ASN A 120 6.19 15.45 12.26
CA ASN A 120 5.14 14.48 11.96
C ASN A 120 4.23 14.30 13.17
N ASN A 121 2.92 14.26 12.94
CA ASN A 121 1.93 13.85 13.93
C ASN A 121 1.57 12.39 13.67
N VAL A 122 1.93 11.49 14.60
CA VAL A 122 1.74 10.04 14.43
C VAL A 122 0.90 9.53 15.58
N THR A 123 -0.32 9.08 15.29
CA THR A 123 -1.30 8.66 16.29
C THR A 123 -1.74 7.22 16.06
N GLN A 124 -1.63 6.39 17.10
CA GLN A 124 -2.28 5.09 17.12
C GLN A 124 -3.71 5.25 17.65
N GLN A 125 -4.71 4.95 16.83
CA GLN A 125 -6.10 4.84 17.26
C GLN A 125 -6.31 3.48 17.92
N ARG A 126 -6.88 3.49 19.13
CA ARG A 126 -7.24 2.28 19.87
C ARG A 126 -8.58 1.72 19.40
#